data_AF-A0AA86J1M9-F1
#
_entry.id   AF-A0AA86J1M9-F1
#
_cell.length_a   1.000
_cell.length_b   1.000
_cell.length_c   1.000
_cell.angle_alpha   90.00
_cell.angle_beta   90.00
_cell.angle_gamma   90.00
#
_symmetry.space_group_name_H-M   'P 1'
#
loop_
_entity.id
_entity.type
_entity.pdbx_description
1 polymer ?
#
loop_
_entity_poly.entity_id
_entity_poly.type
_entity_poly.pdbx_seq_one_letter_code
_entity_poly.pdbx_strand_id
1 'polypeptide(L)'
;MQRKSVLSLCIAMALSGNSYAETRPSEKNRTTNTCPTNISVLTEAQKAKLPSACQKESSFLEEQWEWVAGGVAAVAAAVGLAAGGGGGDGGDGDGGGDGGGDGGDGNGNGDGDDDGGSSIPTGDIIKNYSNGVTWNETKKTISFGGVTWSYTANQDGTYTLKDPASGKTTVLNKWVVDPSSNAVSLRGTSADGSKVWLWDISGKINFTDAANWHEGNNQNIDTKGGTASGTGNNGSIISGDGNTINNNGDTTGTNGGTGTKVDGDDNIIDNNGNNTGDGEGSAGTDVDGNGNDINNNGDNTATNGGTGTKVDGNGNTIDNKGNIIADGEGSIATDVTGDKNTINNTGDASATNGGTATKVSGDDNVINSTGELKASSNDISKPSTGIDVSGNANQISQTGKMIVDDYSTGIKVDGKGNVVNLVSSDMSVIGQ
;
A
#
# COMPACT_ATOMS: atom_id res chain seq x y z
N MET A 1 3.33 18.86 33.68
CA MET A 1 1.90 18.91 33.29
C MET A 1 1.79 19.75 32.01
N GLN A 2 0.91 19.39 31.07
CA GLN A 2 0.42 20.13 29.87
C GLN A 2 1.45 20.88 28.99
N ARG A 3 1.69 20.58 27.70
CA ARG A 3 0.87 20.41 26.46
C ARG A 3 0.34 21.70 25.78
N LYS A 4 0.81 21.88 24.53
CA LYS A 4 0.12 22.26 23.26
C LYS A 4 0.21 23.70 22.69
N SER A 5 0.10 23.71 21.35
CA SER A 5 0.07 24.84 20.38
C SER A 5 1.42 25.49 20.08
N VAL A 6 1.78 25.84 18.84
CA VAL A 6 0.96 26.06 17.61
C VAL A 6 1.61 25.36 16.40
N LEU A 7 0.81 24.75 15.51
CA LEU A 7 1.26 24.30 14.17
C LEU A 7 0.54 25.07 13.06
N SER A 8 1.16 25.12 11.88
CA SER A 8 0.95 26.17 10.87
C SER A 8 -0.37 26.14 10.11
N LEU A 9 -0.70 27.31 9.57
CA LEU A 9 -1.83 27.63 8.71
C LEU A 9 -1.41 27.48 7.24
N CYS A 10 -1.92 26.48 6.53
CA CYS A 10 -1.76 26.36 5.07
C CYS A 10 -3.13 26.22 4.41
N ILE A 11 -3.71 27.35 3.98
CA ILE A 11 -4.87 27.40 3.09
C ILE A 11 -4.58 28.46 2.00
N ALA A 12 -4.97 28.11 0.77
CA ALA A 12 -5.02 28.94 -0.44
C ALA A 12 -3.68 29.33 -1.10
N MET A 13 -3.30 28.54 -2.12
CA MET A 13 -2.89 29.08 -3.43
C MET A 13 -2.92 27.99 -4.53
N ALA A 14 -4.06 27.80 -5.19
CA ALA A 14 -4.20 27.05 -6.47
C ALA A 14 -5.57 27.30 -7.15
N LEU A 15 -5.99 28.56 -7.31
CA LEU A 15 -7.21 28.93 -8.05
C LEU A 15 -6.96 30.15 -8.95
N SER A 16 -6.24 29.95 -10.05
CA SER A 16 -6.22 30.87 -11.21
C SER A 16 -5.75 30.15 -12.47
N GLY A 17 -6.70 29.72 -13.31
CA GLY A 17 -6.43 28.90 -14.50
C GLY A 17 -7.66 28.69 -15.37
N ASN A 18 -8.31 29.77 -15.82
CA ASN A 18 -9.31 29.70 -16.90
C ASN A 18 -8.57 29.28 -18.20
N SER A 19 -9.15 28.60 -19.21
CA SER A 19 -10.50 28.66 -19.80
C SER A 19 -10.77 27.35 -20.60
N TYR A 20 -11.89 27.07 -21.29
CA TYR A 20 -13.04 27.89 -21.73
C TYR A 20 -14.38 27.14 -21.65
N ALA A 21 -15.41 27.88 -21.22
CA ALA A 21 -16.77 27.97 -21.77
C ALA A 21 -17.44 26.78 -22.49
N GLU A 22 -18.55 26.31 -21.92
CA GLU A 22 -19.84 26.31 -22.65
C GLU A 22 -21.04 26.55 -21.70
N THR A 23 -22.24 26.70 -22.26
CA THR A 23 -23.38 27.45 -21.69
C THR A 23 -24.12 26.83 -20.50
N ARG A 24 -24.46 27.65 -19.48
CA ARG A 24 -25.47 27.35 -18.44
C ARG A 24 -26.91 27.50 -18.96
N PRO A 25 -27.84 26.64 -18.51
CA PRO A 25 -29.21 27.04 -18.22
C PRO A 25 -29.55 27.03 -16.71
N SER A 26 -30.14 28.13 -16.25
CA SER A 26 -31.02 28.31 -15.07
C SER A 26 -30.84 27.44 -13.81
N GLU A 27 -30.43 28.07 -12.71
CA GLU A 27 -30.63 27.59 -11.35
C GLU A 27 -32.13 27.59 -10.95
N LYS A 28 -32.70 26.42 -10.67
CA LYS A 28 -33.83 26.23 -9.74
C LYS A 28 -33.98 24.77 -9.32
N ASN A 29 -34.06 24.52 -8.02
CA ASN A 29 -34.31 23.23 -7.37
C ASN A 29 -33.32 22.08 -7.66
N ARG A 30 -32.13 22.15 -7.05
CA ARG A 30 -31.37 20.95 -6.67
C ARG A 30 -30.94 21.07 -5.21
N THR A 31 -31.55 20.30 -4.32
CA THR A 31 -31.06 20.08 -2.95
C THR A 31 -29.80 19.23 -3.01
N THR A 32 -28.64 19.89 -3.07
CA THR A 32 -27.34 19.23 -3.01
C THR A 32 -27.06 18.82 -1.56
N ASN A 33 -27.39 17.57 -1.22
CA ASN A 33 -26.98 16.95 0.04
C ASN A 33 -25.46 16.67 0.01
N THR A 34 -24.65 17.69 0.27
CA THR A 34 -23.20 17.55 0.43
C THR A 34 -22.87 17.19 1.87
N CYS A 35 -22.36 15.98 2.12
CA CYS A 35 -21.75 15.64 3.40
C CYS A 35 -20.53 16.54 3.67
N PRO A 36 -20.19 16.88 4.93
CA PRO A 36 -18.97 17.61 5.23
C PRO A 36 -17.73 16.79 4.85
N THR A 37 -16.75 17.40 4.19
CA THR A 37 -15.52 16.74 3.73
C THR A 37 -14.53 16.34 4.84
N ASN A 38 -14.84 16.65 6.11
CA ASN A 38 -13.99 16.34 7.26
C ASN A 38 -14.85 16.00 8.49
N ILE A 39 -15.38 14.77 8.53
CA ILE A 39 -16.25 14.26 9.60
C ILE A 39 -15.46 13.98 10.90
N SER A 40 -14.16 13.72 10.78
CA SER A 40 -13.21 13.40 11.86
C SER A 40 -12.96 14.53 12.87
N VAL A 41 -13.31 15.78 12.53
CA VAL A 41 -13.23 16.96 13.45
C VAL A 41 -14.57 17.34 14.11
N LEU A 42 -15.66 16.60 13.84
CA LEU A 42 -16.96 16.86 14.44
C LEU A 42 -17.09 16.21 15.82
N THR A 43 -17.73 16.90 16.77
CA THR A 43 -18.14 16.32 18.05
C THR A 43 -19.30 15.32 17.85
N GLU A 44 -19.47 14.38 18.77
CA GLU A 44 -20.57 13.39 18.72
C GLU A 44 -21.97 14.03 18.56
N ALA A 45 -22.21 15.16 19.23
CA ALA A 45 -23.46 15.91 19.11
C ALA A 45 -23.66 16.62 17.75
N GLN A 46 -22.60 16.75 16.94
CA GLN A 46 -22.65 17.25 15.56
C GLN A 46 -22.77 16.11 14.55
N LYS A 47 -22.08 14.98 14.76
CA LYS A 47 -22.22 13.76 13.94
C LYS A 47 -23.67 13.25 13.94
N ALA A 48 -24.32 13.27 15.10
CA ALA A 48 -25.73 12.90 15.28
C ALA A 48 -26.74 13.80 14.53
N LYS A 49 -26.31 14.94 13.95
CA LYS A 49 -27.16 15.85 13.17
C LYS A 49 -26.94 15.75 11.65
N LEU A 50 -26.05 14.88 11.19
CA LEU A 50 -25.81 14.69 9.77
C LEU A 50 -26.97 13.91 9.11
N PRO A 51 -27.22 14.12 7.81
CA PRO A 51 -28.09 13.24 7.03
C PRO A 51 -27.59 11.80 7.09
N SER A 52 -28.51 10.84 7.08
CA SER A 52 -28.21 9.40 7.18
C SER A 52 -27.34 8.84 6.04
N ALA A 53 -27.13 9.60 4.97
CA ALA A 53 -26.18 9.28 3.90
C ALA A 53 -24.70 9.42 4.29
N CYS A 54 -24.38 9.99 5.46
CA CYS A 54 -23.02 10.35 5.88
C CYS A 54 -22.54 9.59 7.15
N GLN A 55 -23.03 8.38 7.44
CA GLN A 55 -23.06 7.84 8.83
C GLN A 55 -22.71 6.35 9.09
N LYS A 56 -22.35 5.50 8.12
CA LYS A 56 -21.90 4.10 8.36
C LYS A 56 -20.41 3.93 8.16
N GLU A 57 -19.88 3.02 8.96
CA GLU A 57 -18.51 2.52 8.89
C GLU A 57 -18.34 1.66 7.64
N SER A 58 -17.31 1.98 6.86
CA SER A 58 -16.99 1.29 5.62
C SER A 58 -16.35 -0.07 5.90
N SER A 59 -16.51 -1.02 4.98
CA SER A 59 -15.81 -2.30 5.11
C SER A 59 -14.33 -2.17 4.74
N PHE A 60 -13.44 -2.92 5.40
CA PHE A 60 -11.98 -2.90 5.10
C PHE A 60 -11.69 -3.06 3.60
N LEU A 61 -12.38 -3.98 2.92
CA LEU A 61 -12.24 -4.11 1.47
C LEU A 61 -12.84 -2.91 0.72
N GLU A 62 -13.97 -2.35 1.14
CA GLU A 62 -14.62 -1.21 0.50
C GLU A 62 -13.80 0.08 0.59
N GLU A 63 -13.17 0.37 1.74
CA GLU A 63 -12.23 1.48 1.92
C GLU A 63 -11.05 1.41 0.94
N GLN A 64 -10.59 0.20 0.65
CA GLN A 64 -9.49 -0.05 -0.28
C GLN A 64 -9.97 -0.01 -1.75
N TRP A 65 -11.13 -0.61 -2.04
CA TRP A 65 -11.72 -0.72 -3.38
C TRP A 65 -12.14 0.63 -3.99
N GLU A 66 -12.46 1.65 -3.18
CA GLU A 66 -12.95 2.96 -3.66
C GLU A 66 -12.00 3.68 -4.65
N TRP A 67 -10.74 3.24 -4.76
CA TRP A 67 -9.71 3.90 -5.58
C TRP A 67 -9.27 3.11 -6.82
N VAL A 68 -9.70 1.84 -6.98
CA VAL A 68 -9.35 0.99 -8.14
C VAL A 68 -10.27 1.26 -9.35
N ALA A 69 -11.14 2.26 -9.26
CA ALA A 69 -11.90 2.81 -10.38
C ALA A 69 -11.48 4.28 -10.54
N GLY A 70 -10.75 4.59 -11.61
CA GLY A 70 -10.04 5.86 -11.75
C GLY A 70 -10.95 7.10 -11.64
N GLY A 71 -10.70 7.91 -10.60
CA GLY A 71 -11.15 9.30 -10.50
C GLY A 71 -12.40 9.56 -9.64
N VAL A 72 -12.19 10.40 -8.61
CA VAL A 72 -13.17 11.05 -7.71
C VAL A 72 -13.61 10.21 -6.50
N ALA A 73 -13.47 10.82 -5.33
CA ALA A 73 -13.47 10.17 -4.03
C ALA A 73 -14.85 9.76 -3.46
N ALA A 74 -14.83 8.62 -2.78
CA ALA A 74 -15.48 8.31 -1.50
C ALA A 74 -16.96 8.70 -1.29
N VAL A 75 -17.85 7.70 -1.38
CA VAL A 75 -19.12 7.68 -0.63
C VAL A 75 -19.47 6.24 -0.23
N ALA A 76 -18.87 5.82 0.88
CA ALA A 76 -19.48 4.89 1.81
C ALA A 76 -19.50 5.59 3.20
N ALA A 77 -20.60 5.60 3.96
CA ALA A 77 -21.74 4.71 3.83
C ALA A 77 -23.01 5.08 4.69
N ALA A 78 -24.10 4.27 4.63
CA ALA A 78 -25.26 4.23 5.59
C ALA A 78 -25.72 2.80 6.07
N VAL A 79 -25.87 2.50 7.37
CA VAL A 79 -26.58 1.32 7.97
C VAL A 79 -27.36 1.82 9.18
N GLY A 80 -28.62 1.41 9.26
CA GLY A 80 -29.46 1.64 10.43
C GLY A 80 -29.95 0.32 11.04
N LEU A 81 -30.53 0.43 12.22
CA LEU A 81 -31.39 -0.58 12.84
C LEU A 81 -32.79 0.02 12.98
N ALA A 82 -33.83 -0.75 12.62
CA ALA A 82 -35.22 -0.28 12.66
C ALA A 82 -36.18 -1.37 13.17
N ALA A 83 -36.74 -1.12 14.36
CA ALA A 83 -38.01 -1.58 14.93
C ALA A 83 -37.99 -1.11 16.41
N GLY A 84 -38.91 -0.34 16.99
CA GLY A 84 -40.35 -0.20 16.73
C GLY A 84 -41.12 -1.21 17.59
N GLY A 85 -41.99 -0.85 18.54
CA GLY A 85 -42.37 0.47 19.08
C GLY A 85 -43.67 0.38 19.92
N GLY A 86 -43.80 1.20 20.98
CA GLY A 86 -44.98 1.27 21.88
C GLY A 86 -45.00 0.22 23.01
N GLY A 87 -45.57 0.46 24.20
CA GLY A 87 -46.18 1.68 24.76
C GLY A 87 -47.41 1.36 25.65
N GLY A 88 -47.46 1.87 26.89
CA GLY A 88 -48.69 1.90 27.72
C GLY A 88 -48.59 1.31 29.14
N ASP A 89 -48.66 2.20 30.13
CA ASP A 89 -49.36 2.15 31.43
C ASP A 89 -49.26 0.95 32.42
N GLY A 90 -48.68 1.24 33.59
CA GLY A 90 -49.41 1.38 34.86
C GLY A 90 -49.88 0.15 35.65
N GLY A 91 -49.51 0.07 36.93
CA GLY A 91 -50.16 -0.80 37.93
C GLY A 91 -49.27 -1.19 39.12
N ASP A 92 -49.73 -0.91 40.35
CA ASP A 92 -49.04 -1.19 41.61
C ASP A 92 -49.07 -2.68 42.03
N GLY A 93 -48.19 -3.08 42.96
CA GLY A 93 -48.21 -4.42 43.58
C GLY A 93 -47.15 -4.63 44.66
N ASP A 94 -47.53 -4.40 45.93
CA ASP A 94 -46.70 -4.64 47.13
C ASP A 94 -46.50 -6.13 47.47
N GLY A 95 -45.43 -6.40 48.25
CA GLY A 95 -45.19 -7.65 48.98
C GLY A 95 -43.92 -8.39 48.53
N GLY A 96 -42.90 -8.65 49.35
CA GLY A 96 -42.78 -8.58 50.81
C GLY A 96 -42.66 -9.98 51.42
N GLY A 97 -41.58 -10.27 52.15
CA GLY A 97 -41.41 -11.54 52.88
C GLY A 97 -39.96 -12.03 53.00
N ASP A 98 -39.39 -11.91 54.20
CA ASP A 98 -38.12 -12.52 54.60
C ASP A 98 -38.23 -14.04 54.85
N GLY A 99 -37.07 -14.72 54.89
CA GLY A 99 -36.91 -16.10 55.39
C GLY A 99 -36.00 -16.93 54.47
N GLY A 100 -34.80 -17.40 54.87
CA GLY A 100 -34.26 -17.57 56.22
C GLY A 100 -34.48 -19.02 56.68
N GLY A 101 -33.44 -19.86 56.64
CA GLY A 101 -33.52 -21.26 57.03
C GLY A 101 -32.25 -22.06 56.71
N ASP A 102 -31.43 -22.29 57.73
CA ASP A 102 -30.25 -23.17 57.69
C ASP A 102 -30.60 -24.66 57.52
N GLY A 103 -29.61 -25.42 57.03
CA GLY A 103 -29.15 -26.59 57.79
C GLY A 103 -29.25 -27.97 57.14
N GLY A 104 -28.15 -28.74 57.29
CA GLY A 104 -28.28 -30.17 57.61
C GLY A 104 -27.66 -31.16 56.62
N ASP A 105 -26.36 -31.38 56.77
CA ASP A 105 -25.58 -32.56 56.42
C ASP A 105 -26.35 -33.89 56.17
N GLY A 106 -26.00 -34.57 55.07
CA GLY A 106 -26.41 -35.94 54.78
C GLY A 106 -25.28 -36.71 54.08
N ASN A 107 -24.39 -37.33 54.86
CA ASN A 107 -23.29 -38.15 54.32
C ASN A 107 -23.82 -39.54 53.89
N GLY A 108 -23.57 -39.95 52.65
CA GLY A 108 -23.98 -41.24 52.10
C GLY A 108 -23.05 -41.71 50.99
N ASN A 109 -22.07 -42.55 51.32
CA ASN A 109 -21.31 -43.33 50.34
C ASN A 109 -22.24 -44.37 49.70
N GLY A 110 -22.16 -44.54 48.38
CA GLY A 110 -22.81 -45.65 47.69
C GLY A 110 -22.69 -45.56 46.18
N ASP A 111 -21.81 -46.41 45.63
CA ASP A 111 -21.76 -46.91 44.26
C ASP A 111 -21.54 -45.90 43.13
N GLY A 112 -20.42 -46.08 42.42
CA GLY A 112 -20.05 -45.27 41.27
C GLY A 112 -20.44 -45.94 39.96
N ASP A 113 -21.02 -45.15 39.06
CA ASP A 113 -20.95 -45.39 37.62
C ASP A 113 -19.86 -44.48 37.06
N ASP A 114 -18.65 -45.03 36.92
CA ASP A 114 -17.49 -44.38 36.32
C ASP A 114 -17.64 -44.43 34.78
N ASP A 115 -18.70 -43.78 34.28
CA ASP A 115 -18.95 -43.60 32.85
C ASP A 115 -17.88 -42.66 32.31
N GLY A 116 -16.77 -43.27 31.88
CA GLY A 116 -15.62 -42.65 31.26
C GLY A 116 -15.98 -41.98 29.93
N GLY A 117 -16.68 -40.85 30.02
CA GLY A 117 -16.93 -39.94 28.94
C GLY A 117 -15.60 -39.42 28.41
N SER A 118 -15.08 -40.09 27.38
CA SER A 118 -13.96 -39.60 26.60
C SER A 118 -14.38 -38.30 25.93
N SER A 119 -14.13 -37.19 26.63
CA SER A 119 -14.35 -35.84 26.12
C SER A 119 -13.34 -35.60 25.01
N ILE A 120 -13.76 -35.90 23.77
CA ILE A 120 -13.13 -35.37 22.57
C ILE A 120 -12.96 -33.87 22.82
N PRO A 121 -11.75 -33.30 22.76
CA PRO A 121 -11.55 -31.90 23.08
C PRO A 121 -12.38 -31.02 22.15
N THR A 122 -13.47 -30.43 22.68
CA THR A 122 -14.35 -29.48 21.99
C THR A 122 -13.71 -28.10 21.89
N GLY A 123 -12.42 -28.06 21.61
CA GLY A 123 -11.66 -26.85 21.37
C GLY A 123 -11.89 -26.31 19.95
N ASP A 124 -11.76 -25.00 19.80
CA ASP A 124 -11.65 -24.41 18.47
C ASP A 124 -10.37 -24.91 17.78
N ILE A 125 -10.48 -25.40 16.55
CA ILE A 125 -9.33 -25.72 15.70
C ILE A 125 -8.85 -24.39 15.08
N ILE A 126 -7.78 -23.83 15.63
CA ILE A 126 -7.23 -22.52 15.24
C ILE A 126 -5.82 -22.69 14.68
N LYS A 127 -5.55 -22.06 13.53
CA LYS A 127 -4.23 -21.88 12.93
C LYS A 127 -3.88 -20.39 12.93
N ASN A 128 -2.68 -20.05 13.40
CA ASN A 128 -2.18 -18.67 13.43
C ASN A 128 -0.90 -18.57 12.60
N TYR A 129 -0.84 -17.55 11.75
CA TYR A 129 0.29 -17.25 10.88
C TYR A 129 0.99 -15.97 11.35
N SER A 130 2.29 -15.86 11.05
CA SER A 130 3.14 -14.76 11.52
C SER A 130 2.71 -13.39 10.96
N ASN A 131 2.15 -13.36 9.75
CA ASN A 131 1.61 -12.17 9.10
C ASN A 131 0.18 -11.80 9.54
N GLY A 132 -0.20 -12.13 10.78
CA GLY A 132 -1.45 -11.68 11.39
C GLY A 132 -2.73 -12.39 10.91
N VAL A 133 -2.60 -13.45 10.11
CA VAL A 133 -3.76 -14.25 9.68
C VAL A 133 -4.10 -15.31 10.73
N THR A 134 -5.37 -15.40 11.10
CA THR A 134 -5.92 -16.45 11.98
C THR A 134 -7.04 -17.20 11.27
N TRP A 135 -6.93 -18.52 11.14
CA TRP A 135 -7.96 -19.37 10.56
C TRP A 135 -8.61 -20.25 11.63
N ASN A 136 -9.92 -20.15 11.81
CA ASN A 136 -10.70 -20.96 12.77
C ASN A 136 -11.61 -21.92 12.01
N GLU A 137 -11.30 -23.22 12.06
CA GLU A 137 -12.05 -24.27 11.36
C GLU A 137 -13.35 -24.64 12.07
N THR A 138 -13.44 -24.44 13.40
CA THR A 138 -14.63 -24.74 14.19
C THR A 138 -15.71 -23.68 13.97
N LYS A 139 -15.34 -22.40 14.03
CA LYS A 139 -16.27 -21.25 13.87
C LYS A 139 -16.51 -20.83 12.42
N LYS A 140 -15.78 -21.41 11.46
CA LYS A 140 -15.79 -21.03 10.04
C LYS A 140 -15.50 -19.53 9.83
N THR A 141 -14.43 -19.06 10.46
CA THR A 141 -13.95 -17.68 10.32
C THR A 141 -12.48 -17.61 9.94
N ILE A 142 -12.11 -16.57 9.19
CA ILE A 142 -10.72 -16.17 8.94
C ILE A 142 -10.55 -14.71 9.34
N SER A 143 -9.49 -14.37 10.06
CA SER A 143 -9.16 -13.01 10.46
C SER A 143 -7.89 -12.54 9.75
N PHE A 144 -7.93 -11.37 9.13
CA PHE A 144 -6.79 -10.66 8.53
C PHE A 144 -7.17 -9.19 8.31
N GLY A 145 -6.19 -8.28 8.19
CA GLY A 145 -6.47 -6.84 8.03
C GLY A 145 -7.29 -6.21 9.18
N GLY A 146 -7.26 -6.81 10.37
CA GLY A 146 -8.09 -6.42 11.51
C GLY A 146 -9.56 -6.88 11.46
N VAL A 147 -10.02 -7.47 10.35
CA VAL A 147 -11.41 -7.93 10.18
C VAL A 147 -11.49 -9.45 10.35
N THR A 148 -12.55 -9.92 11.02
CA THR A 148 -12.88 -11.34 11.13
C THR A 148 -14.03 -11.70 10.20
N TRP A 149 -13.69 -12.32 9.08
CA TRP A 149 -14.58 -12.75 8.01
C TRP A 149 -15.21 -14.09 8.38
N SER A 150 -16.51 -14.24 8.11
CA SER A 150 -17.12 -15.58 8.05
C SER A 150 -16.83 -16.21 6.67
N TYR A 151 -16.65 -17.53 6.60
CA TYR A 151 -16.43 -18.21 5.32
C TYR A 151 -17.36 -19.40 5.09
N THR A 152 -17.67 -19.65 3.82
CA THR A 152 -18.38 -20.84 3.34
C THR A 152 -17.53 -21.53 2.27
N ALA A 153 -17.34 -22.84 2.36
CA ALA A 153 -16.64 -23.61 1.34
C ALA A 153 -17.53 -23.83 0.12
N ASN A 154 -17.00 -23.61 -1.07
CA ASN A 154 -17.68 -23.78 -2.35
C ASN A 154 -17.38 -25.18 -2.94
N GLN A 155 -18.20 -25.63 -3.91
CA GLN A 155 -18.05 -26.97 -4.50
C GLN A 155 -16.79 -27.14 -5.37
N ASP A 156 -16.21 -26.02 -5.82
CA ASP A 156 -14.98 -25.96 -6.61
C ASP A 156 -13.69 -25.92 -5.76
N GLY A 157 -13.81 -25.96 -4.43
CA GLY A 157 -12.69 -25.87 -3.50
C GLY A 157 -12.29 -24.43 -3.11
N THR A 158 -12.94 -23.40 -3.65
CA THR A 158 -12.77 -22.01 -3.20
C THR A 158 -13.58 -21.73 -1.93
N TYR A 159 -13.37 -20.56 -1.32
CA TYR A 159 -14.11 -20.13 -0.15
C TYR A 159 -14.75 -18.75 -0.37
N THR A 160 -16.06 -18.66 -0.19
CA THR A 160 -16.75 -17.37 -0.15
C THR A 160 -16.55 -16.75 1.23
N LEU A 161 -15.81 -15.66 1.32
CA LEU A 161 -15.65 -14.85 2.53
C LEU A 161 -16.76 -13.78 2.57
N LYS A 162 -17.31 -13.52 3.75
CA LYS A 162 -18.34 -12.49 3.97
C LYS A 162 -17.92 -11.53 5.08
N ASP A 163 -17.97 -10.25 4.74
CA ASP A 163 -17.69 -9.13 5.64
C ASP A 163 -18.76 -9.06 6.75
N PRO A 164 -18.38 -8.95 8.03
CA PRO A 164 -19.34 -8.85 9.12
C PRO A 164 -20.06 -7.49 9.20
N ALA A 165 -19.44 -6.40 8.72
CA ALA A 165 -19.96 -5.04 8.80
C ALA A 165 -20.79 -4.65 7.57
N SER A 166 -20.27 -4.86 6.36
CA SER A 166 -20.98 -4.51 5.12
C SER A 166 -21.87 -5.63 4.58
N GLY A 167 -21.64 -6.87 5.01
CA GLY A 167 -22.32 -8.05 4.47
C GLY A 167 -21.93 -8.41 3.03
N LYS A 168 -21.01 -7.65 2.40
CA LYS A 168 -20.45 -7.95 1.08
C LYS A 168 -19.67 -9.26 1.10
N THR A 169 -19.49 -9.85 -0.08
CA THR A 169 -18.75 -11.11 -0.23
C THR A 169 -17.57 -10.94 -1.19
N THR A 170 -16.59 -11.81 -1.02
CA THR A 170 -15.40 -11.95 -1.87
C THR A 170 -15.03 -13.44 -1.93
N VAL A 171 -14.28 -13.87 -2.95
CA VAL A 171 -13.88 -15.27 -3.10
C VAL A 171 -12.40 -15.40 -2.80
N LEU A 172 -12.03 -16.30 -1.88
CA LEU A 172 -10.65 -16.74 -1.66
C LEU A 172 -10.39 -17.95 -2.59
N ASN A 173 -9.48 -17.79 -3.55
CA ASN A 173 -9.18 -18.78 -4.57
C ASN A 173 -7.94 -19.63 -4.25
N LYS A 174 -6.94 -19.05 -3.56
CA LYS A 174 -5.65 -19.71 -3.27
C LYS A 174 -5.17 -19.27 -1.88
N TRP A 175 -4.59 -20.18 -1.13
CA TRP A 175 -3.69 -19.85 -0.02
C TRP A 175 -2.36 -20.59 -0.21
N VAL A 176 -1.27 -19.99 0.23
CA VAL A 176 0.06 -20.62 0.25
C VAL A 176 0.74 -20.28 1.56
N VAL A 177 1.10 -21.29 2.35
CA VAL A 177 1.86 -21.10 3.58
C VAL A 177 3.34 -21.17 3.24
N ASP A 178 4.12 -20.16 3.63
CA ASP A 178 5.58 -20.25 3.66
C ASP A 178 6.01 -20.95 4.96
N PRO A 179 6.59 -22.16 4.90
CA PRO A 179 7.02 -22.89 6.09
C PRO A 179 8.17 -22.22 6.85
N SER A 180 8.94 -21.34 6.20
CA SER A 180 10.14 -20.72 6.78
C SER A 180 9.79 -19.54 7.69
N SER A 181 8.89 -18.66 7.25
CA SER A 181 8.38 -17.53 8.05
C SER A 181 7.12 -17.85 8.86
N ASN A 182 6.45 -18.98 8.60
CA ASN A 182 5.08 -19.29 9.07
C ASN A 182 4.04 -18.22 8.64
N ALA A 183 4.29 -17.48 7.56
CA ALA A 183 3.32 -16.56 6.96
C ALA A 183 2.40 -17.31 5.98
N VAL A 184 1.25 -16.71 5.66
CA VAL A 184 0.35 -17.22 4.62
C VAL A 184 0.00 -16.13 3.61
N SER A 185 0.28 -16.38 2.33
CA SER A 185 -0.28 -15.60 1.24
C SER A 185 -1.71 -16.06 0.96
N LEU A 186 -2.63 -15.11 0.77
CA LEU A 186 -4.04 -15.36 0.40
C LEU A 186 -4.34 -14.61 -0.90
N ARG A 187 -4.82 -15.29 -1.93
CA ARG A 187 -5.23 -14.67 -3.20
C ARG A 187 -6.72 -14.91 -3.44
N GLY A 188 -7.44 -13.86 -3.78
CA GLY A 188 -8.86 -13.92 -4.06
C GLY A 188 -9.33 -12.97 -5.17
N THR A 189 -10.62 -13.04 -5.48
CA THR A 189 -11.30 -12.14 -6.41
C THR A 189 -12.54 -11.51 -5.78
N SER A 190 -12.96 -10.35 -6.28
CA SER A 190 -14.28 -9.80 -5.99
C SER A 190 -15.40 -10.79 -6.37
N ALA A 191 -16.60 -10.61 -5.82
CA ALA A 191 -17.74 -11.53 -6.06
C ALA A 191 -18.24 -11.57 -7.52
N ASP A 192 -17.95 -10.52 -8.30
CA ASP A 192 -18.19 -10.44 -9.75
C ASP A 192 -16.98 -10.89 -10.59
N GLY A 193 -15.85 -11.22 -9.96
CA GLY A 193 -14.60 -11.62 -10.61
C GLY A 193 -13.84 -10.50 -11.33
N SER A 194 -14.29 -9.24 -11.26
CA SER A 194 -13.67 -8.13 -11.99
C SER A 194 -12.32 -7.67 -11.43
N LYS A 195 -12.08 -7.91 -10.13
CA LYS A 195 -10.87 -7.50 -9.42
C LYS A 195 -10.18 -8.69 -8.73
N VAL A 196 -8.86 -8.61 -8.59
CA VAL A 196 -8.03 -9.53 -7.80
C VAL A 196 -7.52 -8.81 -6.56
N TRP A 197 -7.39 -9.56 -5.46
CA TRP A 197 -6.72 -9.13 -4.24
C TRP A 197 -5.72 -10.19 -3.76
N LEU A 198 -4.61 -9.73 -3.19
CA LEU A 198 -3.52 -10.52 -2.63
C LEU A 198 -3.19 -9.99 -1.23
N TRP A 199 -3.33 -10.83 -0.21
CA TRP A 199 -2.65 -10.65 1.06
C TRP A 199 -1.29 -11.34 0.95
N ASP A 200 -0.20 -10.59 1.08
CA ASP A 200 1.15 -11.11 0.91
C ASP A 200 1.76 -11.66 2.21
N ILE A 201 2.95 -12.26 2.09
CA ILE A 201 3.68 -12.83 3.24
C ILE A 201 4.17 -11.76 4.24
N SER A 202 4.27 -10.49 3.83
CA SER A 202 4.61 -9.37 4.72
C SER A 202 3.41 -8.87 5.53
N GLY A 203 2.19 -9.28 5.15
CA GLY A 203 0.95 -8.84 5.77
C GLY A 203 0.40 -7.54 5.21
N LYS A 204 0.80 -7.15 3.99
CA LYS A 204 0.16 -6.08 3.24
C LYS A 204 -0.91 -6.66 2.31
N ILE A 205 -1.84 -5.80 1.90
CA ILE A 205 -2.86 -6.14 0.91
C ILE A 205 -2.58 -5.40 -0.40
N ASN A 206 -2.73 -6.11 -1.51
CA ASN A 206 -2.49 -5.64 -2.86
C ASN A 206 -3.74 -5.90 -3.71
N PHE A 207 -4.15 -4.93 -4.53
CA PHE A 207 -5.35 -4.97 -5.37
C PHE A 207 -5.04 -4.60 -6.80
N THR A 208 -5.69 -5.24 -7.76
CA THR A 208 -5.66 -4.83 -9.17
C THR A 208 -6.91 -5.30 -9.94
N ASP A 209 -7.07 -4.86 -11.18
CA ASP A 209 -8.06 -5.43 -12.11
C ASP A 209 -7.69 -6.87 -12.46
N ALA A 210 -8.67 -7.76 -12.54
CA ALA A 210 -8.42 -9.17 -12.89
C ALA A 210 -7.82 -9.35 -14.30
N ALA A 211 -7.96 -8.35 -15.17
CA ALA A 211 -7.33 -8.30 -16.48
C ALA A 211 -5.84 -7.89 -16.45
N ASN A 212 -5.38 -7.27 -15.36
CA ASN A 212 -4.01 -6.76 -15.17
C ASN A 212 -3.22 -7.59 -14.13
N TRP A 213 -3.80 -8.71 -13.67
CA TRP A 213 -3.13 -9.71 -12.85
C TRP A 213 -2.52 -10.80 -13.75
N HIS A 214 -1.21 -10.98 -13.64
CA HIS A 214 -0.48 -12.03 -14.34
C HIS A 214 0.25 -12.92 -13.33
N GLU A 215 0.10 -14.24 -13.45
CA GLU A 215 0.74 -15.21 -12.56
C GLU A 215 1.32 -16.38 -13.37
N GLY A 216 2.59 -16.70 -13.12
CA GLY A 216 3.31 -17.79 -13.77
C GLY A 216 4.74 -17.42 -14.10
N ASN A 217 5.50 -18.44 -14.51
CA ASN A 217 6.92 -18.31 -14.81
C ASN A 217 7.18 -18.46 -16.31
N ASN A 218 8.25 -17.87 -16.82
CA ASN A 218 8.69 -17.97 -18.22
C ASN A 218 7.63 -17.53 -19.25
N GLN A 219 6.81 -16.53 -18.90
CA GLN A 219 5.78 -15.97 -19.77
C GLN A 219 6.27 -14.72 -20.50
N ASN A 220 5.66 -14.43 -21.65
CA ASN A 220 5.77 -13.13 -22.32
C ASN A 220 4.51 -12.32 -21.96
N ILE A 221 4.68 -11.22 -21.23
CA ILE A 221 3.59 -10.44 -20.64
C ILE A 221 3.63 -9.03 -21.24
N ASP A 222 2.63 -8.69 -22.05
CA ASP A 222 2.45 -7.32 -22.54
C ASP A 222 1.46 -6.59 -21.63
N THR A 223 1.93 -5.60 -20.88
CA THR A 223 1.08 -4.70 -20.08
C THR A 223 1.08 -3.28 -20.64
N LYS A 224 0.08 -2.50 -20.24
CA LYS A 224 -0.03 -1.06 -20.49
C LYS A 224 0.30 -0.22 -19.26
N GLY A 225 0.91 -0.84 -18.26
CA GLY A 225 1.23 -0.22 -16.99
C GLY A 225 -0.05 0.03 -16.19
N GLY A 226 -0.30 1.29 -15.87
CA GLY A 226 -1.54 1.73 -15.24
C GLY A 226 -1.33 2.80 -14.19
N THR A 227 -2.43 3.50 -13.87
CA THR A 227 -2.48 4.48 -12.79
C THR A 227 -3.23 3.89 -11.59
N ALA A 228 -2.63 3.94 -10.40
CA ALA A 228 -3.27 3.54 -9.16
C ALA A 228 -3.22 4.66 -8.12
N SER A 229 -4.22 4.70 -7.24
CA SER A 229 -4.28 5.63 -6.11
C SER A 229 -4.57 4.87 -4.82
N GLY A 230 -3.94 5.26 -3.72
CA GLY A 230 -4.17 4.68 -2.39
C GLY A 230 -3.29 3.44 -2.12
N THR A 231 -2.87 3.31 -0.86
CA THR A 231 -2.05 2.18 -0.37
C THR A 231 -2.58 0.83 -0.81
N GLY A 232 -1.70 -0.01 -1.38
CA GLY A 232 -2.05 -1.36 -1.80
C GLY A 232 -2.76 -1.46 -3.14
N ASN A 233 -3.15 -0.35 -3.79
CA ASN A 233 -3.72 -0.40 -5.13
C ASN A 233 -2.62 -0.43 -6.19
N ASN A 234 -2.73 -1.34 -7.14
CA ASN A 234 -1.75 -1.60 -8.18
C ASN A 234 -2.39 -1.51 -9.57
N GLY A 235 -1.78 -0.77 -10.50
CA GLY A 235 -2.25 -0.66 -11.89
C GLY A 235 -2.16 -1.99 -12.63
N SER A 236 -1.02 -2.68 -12.50
CA SER A 236 -0.79 -4.08 -12.88
C SER A 236 -0.03 -4.81 -11.79
N ILE A 237 -0.24 -6.13 -11.67
CA ILE A 237 0.58 -7.02 -10.83
C ILE A 237 1.03 -8.23 -11.65
N ILE A 238 2.34 -8.48 -11.66
CA ILE A 238 2.95 -9.66 -12.25
C ILE A 238 3.62 -10.47 -11.13
N SER A 239 3.35 -11.78 -11.06
CA SER A 239 3.96 -12.67 -10.06
C SER A 239 4.52 -13.95 -10.69
N GLY A 240 5.80 -14.21 -10.44
CA GLY A 240 6.53 -15.38 -10.92
C GLY A 240 7.85 -15.02 -11.62
N ASP A 241 8.60 -16.06 -11.97
CA ASP A 241 10.03 -15.94 -12.29
C ASP A 241 10.33 -16.10 -13.79
N GLY A 242 11.41 -15.48 -14.27
CA GLY A 242 11.91 -15.66 -15.64
C GLY A 242 10.99 -15.10 -16.73
N ASN A 243 10.06 -14.19 -16.41
CA ASN A 243 9.15 -13.60 -17.36
C ASN A 243 9.84 -12.49 -18.18
N THR A 244 9.33 -12.25 -19.40
CA THR A 244 9.65 -11.05 -20.19
C THR A 244 8.42 -10.15 -20.18
N ILE A 245 8.53 -8.99 -19.54
CA ILE A 245 7.42 -8.08 -19.23
C ILE A 245 7.61 -6.80 -20.06
N ASN A 246 6.82 -6.64 -21.13
CA ASN A 246 6.82 -5.44 -21.96
C ASN A 246 5.75 -4.47 -21.43
N ASN A 247 6.18 -3.46 -20.69
CA ASN A 247 5.30 -2.40 -20.21
C ASN A 247 5.28 -1.23 -21.21
N ASN A 248 4.26 -1.21 -22.06
CA ASN A 248 4.12 -0.27 -23.18
C ASN A 248 3.27 0.97 -22.86
N GLY A 249 2.98 1.23 -21.59
CA GLY A 249 2.24 2.42 -21.14
C GLY A 249 2.81 2.97 -19.83
N ASP A 250 2.35 4.15 -19.44
CA ASP A 250 2.84 4.81 -18.24
C ASP A 250 2.38 4.06 -16.97
N THR A 251 3.28 3.99 -15.99
CA THR A 251 3.03 3.40 -14.67
C THR A 251 3.06 4.49 -13.63
N THR A 252 1.91 4.77 -13.02
CA THR A 252 1.73 5.91 -12.12
C THR A 252 1.14 5.49 -10.79
N GLY A 253 1.93 5.56 -9.73
CA GLY A 253 1.46 5.45 -8.35
C GLY A 253 1.10 6.83 -7.80
N THR A 254 -0.04 6.93 -7.10
CA THR A 254 -0.42 8.14 -6.36
C THR A 254 -0.94 7.81 -4.95
N ASN A 255 -0.75 8.70 -3.98
CA ASN A 255 -1.29 8.55 -2.61
C ASN A 255 -1.01 7.17 -1.95
N GLY A 256 0.16 6.58 -2.18
CA GLY A 256 0.54 5.24 -1.70
C GLY A 256 0.25 4.09 -2.67
N GLY A 257 -0.31 4.36 -3.85
CA GLY A 257 -0.56 3.36 -4.90
C GLY A 257 0.70 3.05 -5.73
N THR A 258 0.66 1.95 -6.48
CA THR A 258 1.75 1.48 -7.34
C THR A 258 1.29 1.34 -8.80
N GLY A 259 2.06 1.84 -9.77
CA GLY A 259 1.70 1.73 -11.19
C GLY A 259 1.81 0.29 -11.71
N THR A 260 2.97 -0.34 -11.58
CA THR A 260 3.18 -1.78 -11.85
C THR A 260 4.00 -2.42 -10.75
N LYS A 261 3.52 -3.56 -10.24
CA LYS A 261 4.25 -4.40 -9.28
C LYS A 261 4.72 -5.69 -9.95
N VAL A 262 5.97 -6.06 -9.72
CA VAL A 262 6.56 -7.33 -10.17
C VAL A 262 7.16 -8.06 -8.97
N ASP A 263 6.64 -9.25 -8.68
CA ASP A 263 7.09 -10.11 -7.57
C ASP A 263 7.67 -11.41 -8.13
N GLY A 264 8.99 -11.54 -8.18
CA GLY A 264 9.68 -12.73 -8.71
C GLY A 264 11.13 -12.51 -9.12
N ASP A 265 11.85 -13.61 -9.34
CA ASP A 265 13.27 -13.62 -9.70
C ASP A 265 13.51 -13.72 -11.23
N ASP A 266 14.70 -13.31 -11.69
CA ASP A 266 15.21 -13.49 -13.06
C ASP A 266 14.32 -12.93 -14.20
N ASN A 267 13.45 -11.94 -13.94
CA ASN A 267 12.59 -11.33 -14.96
C ASN A 267 13.31 -10.25 -15.79
N ILE A 268 12.92 -10.13 -17.05
CA ILE A 268 13.27 -8.99 -17.93
C ILE A 268 12.07 -8.03 -17.94
N ILE A 269 12.27 -6.77 -17.54
CA ILE A 269 11.21 -5.78 -17.33
C ILE A 269 11.50 -4.55 -18.22
N ASP A 270 10.83 -4.46 -19.37
CA ASP A 270 10.95 -3.37 -20.33
C ASP A 270 9.88 -2.29 -20.10
N ASN A 271 10.22 -1.27 -19.30
CA ASN A 271 9.40 -0.09 -19.07
C ASN A 271 9.58 0.94 -20.19
N ASN A 272 8.74 0.83 -21.22
CA ASN A 272 8.74 1.71 -22.39
C ASN A 272 7.90 2.99 -22.17
N GLY A 273 6.94 2.96 -21.24
CA GLY A 273 6.28 4.15 -20.71
C GLY A 273 7.04 4.76 -19.53
N ASN A 274 6.58 5.91 -19.04
CA ASN A 274 7.17 6.59 -17.90
C ASN A 274 6.80 5.91 -16.58
N ASN A 275 7.77 5.78 -15.67
CA ASN A 275 7.54 5.38 -14.28
C ASN A 275 7.36 6.64 -13.43
N THR A 276 6.24 6.78 -12.72
CA THR A 276 5.93 7.98 -11.92
C THR A 276 5.37 7.60 -10.54
N GLY A 277 6.02 8.02 -9.46
CA GLY A 277 5.45 7.98 -8.11
C GLY A 277 5.15 9.39 -7.61
N ASP A 278 3.89 9.70 -7.32
CA ASP A 278 3.45 11.02 -6.83
C ASP A 278 2.73 10.94 -5.48
N GLY A 279 3.41 11.38 -4.42
CA GLY A 279 2.93 11.33 -3.04
C GLY A 279 3.54 10.20 -2.21
N GLU A 280 3.66 10.43 -0.90
CA GLU A 280 4.30 9.53 0.07
C GLU A 280 3.90 8.05 -0.10
N GLY A 281 4.89 7.18 -0.22
CA GLY A 281 4.72 5.72 -0.34
C GLY A 281 4.20 5.23 -1.69
N SER A 282 4.04 6.12 -2.69
CA SER A 282 3.63 5.72 -4.05
C SER A 282 4.83 5.22 -4.86
N ALA A 283 4.62 4.26 -5.77
CA ALA A 283 5.64 3.79 -6.71
C ALA A 283 5.15 3.86 -8.17
N GLY A 284 6.01 4.28 -9.10
CA GLY A 284 5.75 4.07 -10.53
C GLY A 284 5.81 2.58 -10.84
N THR A 285 7.01 2.01 -10.72
CA THR A 285 7.24 0.56 -10.78
C THR A 285 7.89 0.08 -9.48
N ASP A 286 7.40 -1.05 -8.96
CA ASP A 286 7.88 -1.70 -7.73
C ASP A 286 8.28 -3.15 -8.04
N VAL A 287 9.55 -3.50 -7.84
CA VAL A 287 10.08 -4.84 -8.12
C VAL A 287 10.64 -5.47 -6.85
N ASP A 288 10.03 -6.56 -6.40
CA ASP A 288 10.51 -7.37 -5.28
C ASP A 288 11.08 -8.69 -5.84
N GLY A 289 12.40 -8.84 -5.86
CA GLY A 289 13.07 -10.01 -6.44
C GLY A 289 14.55 -9.83 -6.79
N ASN A 290 15.21 -10.93 -7.15
CA ASN A 290 16.65 -11.01 -7.43
C ASN A 290 16.91 -11.27 -8.92
N GLY A 291 18.07 -10.85 -9.43
CA GLY A 291 18.53 -11.19 -10.78
C GLY A 291 17.69 -10.61 -11.93
N ASN A 292 16.78 -9.68 -11.66
CA ASN A 292 15.94 -9.05 -12.68
C ASN A 292 16.74 -8.03 -13.50
N ASP A 293 16.49 -7.99 -14.81
CA ASP A 293 16.99 -6.97 -15.75
C ASP A 293 15.89 -5.94 -16.03
N ILE A 294 15.99 -4.76 -15.41
CA ILE A 294 14.99 -3.68 -15.43
C ILE A 294 15.44 -2.58 -16.39
N ASN A 295 14.76 -2.45 -17.53
CA ASN A 295 15.01 -1.45 -18.56
C ASN A 295 14.00 -0.30 -18.46
N ASN A 296 14.40 0.79 -17.79
CA ASN A 296 13.63 2.02 -17.75
C ASN A 296 13.95 2.88 -18.99
N ASN A 297 13.24 2.58 -20.08
CA ASN A 297 13.37 3.29 -21.35
C ASN A 297 12.58 4.61 -21.37
N GLY A 298 11.46 4.69 -20.64
CA GLY A 298 10.77 5.94 -20.32
C GLY A 298 11.35 6.66 -19.10
N ASP A 299 10.89 7.88 -18.84
CA ASP A 299 11.35 8.71 -17.73
C ASP A 299 10.97 8.09 -16.38
N ASN A 300 11.86 8.20 -15.41
CA ASN A 300 11.72 7.68 -14.06
C ASN A 300 11.57 8.85 -13.07
N THR A 301 10.32 9.17 -12.70
CA THR A 301 9.93 10.41 -12.02
C THR A 301 9.36 10.16 -10.63
N ALA A 302 9.75 10.99 -9.67
CA ALA A 302 9.27 10.98 -8.30
C ALA A 302 8.90 12.39 -7.84
N THR A 303 7.68 12.56 -7.32
CA THR A 303 7.18 13.82 -6.78
C THR A 303 6.50 13.63 -5.42
N ASN A 304 6.48 14.69 -4.60
CA ASN A 304 5.75 14.76 -3.33
C ASN A 304 6.02 13.58 -2.34
N GLY A 305 7.21 13.00 -2.34
CA GLY A 305 7.57 11.86 -1.48
C GLY A 305 7.30 10.48 -2.10
N GLY A 306 6.95 10.42 -3.39
CA GLY A 306 6.82 9.16 -4.14
C GLY A 306 8.16 8.59 -4.60
N THR A 307 8.11 7.40 -5.20
CA THR A 307 9.26 6.72 -5.82
C THR A 307 9.00 6.41 -7.29
N GLY A 308 9.94 6.69 -8.18
CA GLY A 308 9.77 6.41 -9.61
C GLY A 308 9.84 4.91 -9.89
N THR A 309 11.01 4.32 -9.63
CA THR A 309 11.26 2.88 -9.67
C THR A 309 11.87 2.45 -8.35
N LYS A 310 11.22 1.49 -7.69
CA LYS A 310 11.67 0.85 -6.46
C LYS A 310 12.10 -0.59 -6.77
N VAL A 311 13.24 -1.02 -6.24
CA VAL A 311 13.74 -2.39 -6.39
C VAL A 311 14.24 -2.91 -5.03
N ASP A 312 13.63 -3.97 -4.51
CA ASP A 312 14.09 -4.67 -3.31
C ASP A 312 14.56 -6.09 -3.67
N GLY A 313 15.88 -6.31 -3.67
CA GLY A 313 16.50 -7.61 -3.91
C GLY A 313 17.95 -7.50 -4.40
N ASN A 314 18.56 -8.65 -4.71
CA ASN A 314 20.00 -8.75 -4.96
C ASN A 314 20.33 -9.03 -6.43
N GLY A 315 21.47 -8.52 -6.89
CA GLY A 315 22.01 -8.86 -8.21
C GLY A 315 21.16 -8.43 -9.41
N ASN A 316 20.22 -7.51 -9.23
CA ASN A 316 19.42 -6.94 -10.32
C ASN A 316 20.26 -5.98 -11.17
N THR A 317 19.95 -5.88 -12.47
CA THR A 317 20.47 -4.84 -13.37
C THR A 317 19.37 -3.79 -13.56
N ILE A 318 19.67 -2.51 -13.34
CA ILE A 318 18.73 -1.40 -13.51
C ILE A 318 19.30 -0.41 -14.53
N ASP A 319 18.80 -0.48 -15.76
CA ASP A 319 19.16 0.39 -16.88
C ASP A 319 18.19 1.58 -16.97
N ASN A 320 18.54 2.69 -16.33
CA ASN A 320 17.82 3.96 -16.44
C ASN A 320 18.29 4.71 -17.69
N LYS A 321 17.50 4.63 -18.78
CA LYS A 321 17.77 5.26 -20.07
C LYS A 321 16.95 6.53 -20.31
N GLY A 322 15.73 6.59 -19.75
CA GLY A 322 14.98 7.84 -19.60
C GLY A 322 15.57 8.74 -18.51
N ASN A 323 15.05 9.96 -18.40
CA ASN A 323 15.47 10.92 -17.38
C ASN A 323 15.13 10.43 -15.97
N ILE A 324 15.95 10.76 -14.98
CA ILE A 324 15.82 10.32 -13.59
C ILE A 324 15.50 11.54 -12.74
N ILE A 325 14.23 11.79 -12.46
CA ILE A 325 13.72 13.09 -11.95
C ILE A 325 13.13 12.92 -10.56
N ALA A 326 13.78 13.46 -9.53
CA ALA A 326 13.26 13.49 -8.17
C ALA A 326 13.01 14.94 -7.72
N ASP A 327 11.75 15.34 -7.58
CA ASP A 327 11.37 16.68 -7.15
C ASP A 327 10.55 16.68 -5.86
N GLY A 328 10.99 17.46 -4.87
CA GLY A 328 10.34 17.59 -3.58
C GLY A 328 10.88 16.65 -2.50
N GLU A 329 10.62 17.04 -1.25
CA GLU A 329 11.12 16.38 -0.04
C GLU A 329 10.70 14.91 0.03
N GLY A 330 11.69 14.03 0.16
CA GLY A 330 11.48 12.58 0.26
C GLY A 330 11.21 11.86 -1.07
N SER A 331 11.08 12.59 -2.19
CA SER A 331 10.93 11.99 -3.53
C SER A 331 12.21 11.26 -3.93
N ILE A 332 12.10 10.01 -4.40
CA ILE A 332 13.26 9.21 -4.84
C ILE A 332 13.02 8.65 -6.24
N ALA A 333 13.77 9.08 -7.26
CA ALA A 333 13.49 8.62 -8.63
C ALA A 333 13.84 7.13 -8.82
N THR A 334 15.03 6.71 -8.38
CA THR A 334 15.40 5.29 -8.31
C THR A 334 15.79 4.93 -6.87
N ASP A 335 15.06 4.03 -6.21
CA ASP A 335 15.42 3.47 -4.90
C ASP A 335 15.74 1.98 -5.02
N VAL A 336 16.91 1.56 -4.56
CA VAL A 336 17.38 0.17 -4.66
C VAL A 336 17.84 -0.32 -3.29
N THR A 337 17.23 -1.39 -2.77
CA THR A 337 17.65 -2.09 -1.56
C THR A 337 18.18 -3.47 -1.90
N GLY A 338 19.37 -3.82 -1.41
CA GLY A 338 19.99 -5.14 -1.57
C GLY A 338 21.41 -5.07 -2.10
N ASP A 339 22.02 -6.24 -2.23
CA ASP A 339 23.45 -6.38 -2.51
C ASP A 339 23.73 -6.68 -4.00
N LYS A 340 24.90 -6.25 -4.49
CA LYS A 340 25.44 -6.59 -5.83
C LYS A 340 24.58 -6.17 -7.02
N ASN A 341 23.62 -5.27 -6.83
CA ASN A 341 22.86 -4.68 -7.93
C ASN A 341 23.77 -3.81 -8.80
N THR A 342 23.47 -3.75 -10.10
CA THR A 342 24.16 -2.87 -11.07
C THR A 342 23.17 -1.81 -11.56
N ILE A 343 23.41 -0.54 -11.22
CA ILE A 343 22.56 0.59 -11.59
C ILE A 343 23.28 1.40 -12.67
N ASN A 344 22.69 1.49 -13.86
CA ASN A 344 23.23 2.22 -15.02
C ASN A 344 22.36 3.44 -15.33
N ASN A 345 22.76 4.60 -14.81
CA ASN A 345 22.14 5.89 -15.07
C ASN A 345 22.73 6.49 -16.36
N THR A 346 22.02 6.29 -17.46
CA THR A 346 22.42 6.77 -18.81
C THR A 346 21.61 7.97 -19.28
N GLY A 347 20.36 8.11 -18.83
CA GLY A 347 19.62 9.37 -18.92
C GLY A 347 20.10 10.41 -17.89
N ASP A 348 19.70 11.66 -18.07
CA ASP A 348 20.07 12.77 -17.17
C ASP A 348 19.33 12.64 -15.83
N ALA A 349 20.05 12.81 -14.73
CA ALA A 349 19.56 12.67 -13.37
C ALA A 349 19.45 14.03 -12.68
N SER A 350 18.27 14.37 -12.18
CA SER A 350 17.97 15.64 -11.52
C SER A 350 17.30 15.43 -10.17
N ALA A 351 17.91 15.97 -9.12
CA ALA A 351 17.37 16.02 -7.77
C ALA A 351 17.06 17.48 -7.37
N THR A 352 15.80 17.79 -7.11
CA THR A 352 15.33 19.14 -6.76
C THR A 352 14.48 19.19 -5.49
N ASN A 353 14.51 20.33 -4.79
CA ASN A 353 13.64 20.66 -3.66
C ASN A 353 13.57 19.61 -2.53
N GLY A 354 14.67 18.89 -2.27
CA GLY A 354 14.76 17.83 -1.25
C GLY A 354 14.59 16.40 -1.78
N GLY A 355 14.55 16.22 -3.11
CA GLY A 355 14.52 14.90 -3.74
C GLY A 355 15.89 14.21 -3.79
N THR A 356 15.87 12.91 -4.07
CA THR A 356 17.07 12.09 -4.33
C THR A 356 16.97 11.37 -5.67
N ALA A 357 17.87 11.63 -6.63
CA ALA A 357 17.73 11.05 -7.97
C ALA A 357 18.05 9.54 -8.00
N THR A 358 19.06 9.08 -7.24
CA THR A 358 19.33 7.65 -7.07
C THR A 358 19.74 7.35 -5.65
N LYS A 359 19.07 6.39 -5.01
CA LYS A 359 19.37 5.91 -3.66
C LYS A 359 19.66 4.41 -3.72
N VAL A 360 20.73 3.98 -3.06
CA VAL A 360 21.16 2.57 -3.01
C VAL A 360 21.52 2.19 -1.57
N SER A 361 20.92 1.12 -1.07
CA SER A 361 21.14 0.58 0.28
C SER A 361 21.51 -0.89 0.25
N GLY A 362 22.80 -1.20 0.41
CA GLY A 362 23.33 -2.55 0.46
C GLY A 362 24.83 -2.60 0.17
N ASP A 363 25.40 -3.80 0.13
CA ASP A 363 26.83 -4.04 -0.05
C ASP A 363 27.17 -4.49 -1.50
N ASP A 364 28.42 -4.27 -1.93
CA ASP A 364 28.97 -4.68 -3.24
C ASP A 364 28.22 -4.14 -4.50
N ASN A 365 27.33 -3.14 -4.39
CA ASN A 365 26.60 -2.59 -5.54
C ASN A 365 27.51 -1.77 -6.48
N VAL A 366 27.16 -1.72 -7.76
CA VAL A 366 27.83 -0.94 -8.80
C VAL A 366 26.88 0.13 -9.34
N ILE A 367 27.26 1.41 -9.23
CA ILE A 367 26.48 2.55 -9.71
C ILE A 367 27.29 3.25 -10.81
N ASN A 368 26.85 3.13 -12.05
CA ASN A 368 27.45 3.79 -13.22
C ASN A 368 26.56 4.96 -13.65
N SER A 369 27.10 6.18 -13.60
CA SER A 369 26.38 7.40 -13.97
C SER A 369 27.12 8.12 -15.10
N THR A 370 26.45 8.16 -16.26
CA THR A 370 27.00 8.61 -17.55
C THR A 370 26.22 9.79 -18.15
N GLY A 371 24.95 9.96 -17.77
CA GLY A 371 24.18 11.20 -18.00
C GLY A 371 24.63 12.36 -17.10
N GLU A 372 24.09 13.55 -17.33
CA GLU A 372 24.29 14.69 -16.43
C GLU A 372 23.66 14.42 -15.07
N LEU A 373 24.44 14.54 -14.00
CA LEU A 373 23.94 14.47 -12.62
C LEU A 373 23.82 15.89 -12.07
N LYS A 374 22.58 16.33 -11.79
CA LYS A 374 22.26 17.62 -11.19
C LYS A 374 21.59 17.46 -9.83
N ALA A 375 22.09 18.15 -8.81
CA ALA A 375 21.42 18.32 -7.53
C ALA A 375 21.29 19.82 -7.20
N SER A 376 20.09 20.29 -6.88
CA SER A 376 19.81 21.72 -6.62
C SER A 376 18.66 21.91 -5.62
N SER A 377 18.76 22.87 -4.71
CA SER A 377 17.65 23.28 -3.85
C SER A 377 17.74 24.76 -3.51
N ASN A 378 16.59 25.43 -3.45
CA ASN A 378 16.47 26.82 -2.99
C ASN A 378 16.07 26.92 -1.50
N ASP A 379 15.91 25.79 -0.82
CA ASP A 379 15.45 25.69 0.57
C ASP A 379 16.44 24.86 1.38
N ILE A 380 17.13 25.51 2.33
CA ILE A 380 18.10 24.87 3.23
C ILE A 380 17.49 23.77 4.12
N SER A 381 16.16 23.78 4.31
CA SER A 381 15.47 22.72 5.05
C SER A 381 15.19 21.47 4.20
N LYS A 382 15.37 21.56 2.87
CA LYS A 382 15.10 20.50 1.90
C LYS A 382 16.33 20.26 1.00
N PRO A 383 17.43 19.71 1.54
CA PRO A 383 18.64 19.49 0.76
C PRO A 383 18.46 18.37 -0.26
N SER A 384 18.75 18.65 -1.54
CA SER A 384 18.65 17.66 -2.61
C SER A 384 19.91 16.80 -2.70
N THR A 385 19.77 15.53 -3.05
CA THR A 385 20.92 14.61 -3.24
C THR A 385 20.91 13.97 -4.62
N GLY A 386 22.01 14.05 -5.38
CA GLY A 386 22.12 13.39 -6.68
C GLY A 386 22.10 11.87 -6.52
N ILE A 387 23.16 11.32 -5.92
CA ILE A 387 23.30 9.89 -5.61
C ILE A 387 23.54 9.73 -4.10
N ASP A 388 22.73 8.91 -3.42
CA ASP A 388 22.91 8.53 -2.01
C ASP A 388 23.18 7.03 -1.88
N VAL A 389 24.32 6.65 -1.32
CA VAL A 389 24.72 5.24 -1.14
C VAL A 389 25.01 4.96 0.32
N SER A 390 24.40 3.90 0.87
CA SER A 390 24.72 3.37 2.21
C SER A 390 25.03 1.88 2.15
N GLY A 391 26.20 1.50 2.67
CA GLY A 391 26.66 0.11 2.72
C GLY A 391 28.17 0.01 2.51
N ASN A 392 28.68 -1.20 2.26
CA ASN A 392 30.10 -1.48 2.14
C ASN A 392 30.50 -1.93 0.73
N ALA A 393 31.75 -1.67 0.37
CA ALA A 393 32.37 -2.11 -0.89
C ALA A 393 31.65 -1.69 -2.19
N ASN A 394 30.72 -0.73 -2.12
CA ASN A 394 30.01 -0.20 -3.28
C ASN A 394 30.96 0.57 -4.21
N GLN A 395 30.74 0.47 -5.51
CA GLN A 395 31.52 1.15 -6.54
C GLN A 395 30.66 2.18 -7.27
N ILE A 396 30.95 3.45 -7.08
CA ILE A 396 30.24 4.57 -7.73
C ILE A 396 31.16 5.16 -8.80
N SER A 397 30.69 5.28 -10.03
CA SER A 397 31.41 5.91 -11.14
C SER A 397 30.57 7.03 -11.76
N GLN A 398 30.99 8.29 -11.58
CA GLN A 398 30.42 9.43 -12.30
C GLN A 398 31.35 9.82 -13.44
N THR A 399 30.85 9.71 -14.67
CA THR A 399 31.58 10.05 -15.91
C THR A 399 30.87 11.13 -16.72
N GLY A 400 29.54 11.21 -16.62
CA GLY A 400 28.78 12.34 -17.13
C GLY A 400 29.02 13.61 -16.30
N LYS A 401 28.60 14.76 -16.84
CA LYS A 401 28.71 16.07 -16.19
C LYS A 401 28.06 16.04 -14.79
N MET A 402 28.62 16.77 -13.84
CA MET A 402 28.06 16.93 -12.49
C MET A 402 27.82 18.40 -12.18
N ILE A 403 26.59 18.75 -11.80
CA ILE A 403 26.24 20.05 -11.22
C ILE A 403 25.71 19.84 -9.80
N VAL A 404 26.29 20.56 -8.85
CA VAL A 404 25.77 20.67 -7.47
C VAL A 404 25.58 22.14 -7.18
N ASP A 405 24.32 22.57 -7.15
CA ASP A 405 23.91 23.94 -6.83
C ASP A 405 23.67 24.10 -5.31
N ASP A 406 23.06 25.21 -4.90
CA ASP A 406 22.70 25.55 -3.52
C ASP A 406 22.06 24.40 -2.73
N TYR A 407 22.40 24.35 -1.43
CA TYR A 407 21.88 23.42 -0.42
C TYR A 407 21.85 21.93 -0.82
N SER A 408 22.72 21.49 -1.73
CA SER A 408 22.64 20.15 -2.33
C SER A 408 23.91 19.33 -2.18
N THR A 409 23.78 18.01 -2.34
CA THR A 409 24.89 17.05 -2.34
C THR A 409 24.92 16.30 -3.67
N GLY A 410 26.05 16.30 -4.38
CA GLY A 410 26.19 15.54 -5.64
C GLY A 410 26.16 14.04 -5.40
N ILE A 411 27.11 13.53 -4.61
CA ILE A 411 27.20 12.11 -4.23
C ILE A 411 27.46 12.03 -2.72
N LYS A 412 26.58 11.31 -2.01
CA LYS A 412 26.67 10.96 -0.59
C LYS A 412 26.98 9.48 -0.46
N VAL A 413 27.93 9.13 0.40
CA VAL A 413 28.36 7.74 0.61
C VAL A 413 28.59 7.51 2.11
N ASP A 414 27.93 6.51 2.68
CA ASP A 414 28.16 6.01 4.04
C ASP A 414 28.56 4.53 4.04
N GLY A 415 29.32 4.11 5.06
CA GLY A 415 29.87 2.76 5.21
C GLY A 415 31.34 2.62 4.77
N LYS A 416 31.83 1.38 4.59
CA LYS A 416 33.28 1.09 4.51
C LYS A 416 33.70 0.46 3.18
N GLY A 417 34.90 0.81 2.71
CA GLY A 417 35.49 0.21 1.51
C GLY A 417 34.83 0.63 0.20
N ASN A 418 33.87 1.55 0.24
CA ASN A 418 33.25 2.13 -0.95
C ASN A 418 34.29 2.89 -1.79
N VAL A 419 34.17 2.81 -3.11
CA VAL A 419 35.05 3.46 -4.08
C VAL A 419 34.24 4.45 -4.91
N VAL A 420 34.68 5.70 -4.98
CA VAL A 420 34.04 6.74 -5.81
C VAL A 420 35.03 7.19 -6.89
N ASN A 421 34.73 6.83 -8.13
CA ASN A 421 35.48 7.18 -9.33
C ASN A 421 34.83 8.40 -10.01
N LEU A 422 35.40 9.57 -9.81
CA LEU A 422 34.96 10.82 -10.44
C LEU A 422 35.79 11.07 -11.70
N VAL A 423 35.22 10.75 -12.86
CA VAL A 423 35.83 10.95 -14.20
C VAL A 423 34.95 11.85 -15.05
N SER A 424 34.25 12.79 -14.41
CA SER A 424 33.31 13.71 -15.06
C SER A 424 33.99 14.54 -16.16
N SER A 425 33.30 14.72 -17.28
CA SER A 425 33.70 15.66 -18.33
C SER A 425 33.68 17.13 -17.89
N ASP A 426 32.81 17.48 -16.93
CA ASP A 426 32.66 18.82 -16.36
C ASP A 426 32.08 18.71 -14.94
N MET A 427 32.64 19.43 -13.97
CA MET A 427 32.20 19.38 -12.58
C MET A 427 32.06 20.78 -12.02
N SER A 428 30.81 21.19 -11.79
CA SER A 428 30.45 22.49 -11.26
C SER A 428 29.81 22.31 -9.89
N VAL A 429 30.46 22.80 -8.85
CA VAL A 429 29.90 22.87 -7.48
C VAL A 429 29.82 24.34 -7.11
N ILE A 430 28.59 24.87 -7.06
CA ILE A 430 28.29 26.28 -6.84
C ILE A 430 27.29 26.37 -5.69
N GLY A 431 27.71 26.94 -4.56
CA GLY A 431 26.85 27.18 -3.41
C GLY A 431 27.06 28.58 -2.83
N GLN A 432 25.98 29.18 -2.32
CA GLN A 432 25.97 30.44 -1.56
C GLN A 432 26.35 30.27 -0.08
#